data_AF-D7LFU1-F1
#
_entry.id   AF-D7LFU1-F1
#
_cell.length_a   1.000
_cell.length_b   1.000
_cell.length_c   1.000
_cell.angle_alpha   90.00
_cell.angle_beta   90.00
_cell.angle_gamma   90.00
#
_symmetry.space_group_name_H-M   'P 1'
#
loop_
_entity.id
_entity.type
_entity.pdbx_description
1 polymer ?
#
loop_
_entity_poly.entity_id
_entity_poly.type
_entity_poly.pdbx_seq_one_letter_code
_entity_poly.pdbx_strand_id
1 'polypeptide(L)'
;MRGKKIIITDEDVKLLVTIIGTIGVTNGRPYQYKVEAWTNENEKYETKVVPTEGDPEFDEELQIFQDKNFPAQSLYVDVFKTNSIGTYFVGRGVTLLPTVKGVDFYREVELSGPEETGFLQLSLNLMEFEILGYVST
;
A
#
# COMPACT_ATOMS: atom_id res chain seq x y z
N MET A 1 -12.71 45.31 -5.32
CA MET A 1 -11.92 44.07 -5.14
C MET A 1 -12.72 42.93 -5.77
N ARG A 2 -12.29 42.35 -6.89
CA ARG A 2 -12.97 41.22 -7.54
C ARG A 2 -12.52 39.94 -6.84
N GLY A 3 -13.44 39.25 -6.17
CA GLY A 3 -13.17 37.93 -5.60
C GLY A 3 -12.80 36.96 -6.71
N LYS A 4 -11.65 36.28 -6.58
CA LYS A 4 -11.31 35.15 -7.44
C LYS A 4 -12.39 34.08 -7.26
N LYS A 5 -13.06 33.70 -8.34
CA LYS A 5 -14.00 32.59 -8.34
C LYS A 5 -13.18 31.30 -8.35
N ILE A 6 -13.19 30.59 -7.23
CA ILE A 6 -12.63 29.24 -7.13
C ILE A 6 -13.61 28.31 -7.85
N ILE A 7 -13.10 27.45 -8.75
CA ILE A 7 -13.89 26.40 -9.39
C ILE A 7 -13.32 25.08 -8.89
N ILE A 8 -14.16 24.27 -8.24
CA ILE A 8 -13.82 22.87 -7.95
C ILE A 8 -13.85 22.17 -9.31
N THR A 9 -12.70 21.68 -9.76
CA THR A 9 -12.56 21.12 -11.12
C THR A 9 -12.59 19.60 -11.13
N ASP A 10 -12.19 18.99 -10.02
CA ASP A 10 -12.26 17.55 -9.83
C ASP A 10 -12.14 17.23 -8.32
N GLU A 11 -12.44 16.01 -7.97
CA GLU A 11 -12.15 15.45 -6.65
C GLU A 11 -11.31 14.18 -6.93
N ASP A 12 -10.27 13.91 -6.16
CA ASP A 12 -9.45 12.69 -6.29
C ASP A 12 -9.60 11.81 -5.06
N VAL A 13 -9.62 10.50 -5.26
CA VAL A 13 -9.60 9.52 -4.16
C VAL A 13 -8.23 8.86 -4.12
N LYS A 14 -7.60 8.86 -2.94
CA LYS A 14 -6.30 8.23 -2.69
C LYS A 14 -6.42 7.22 -1.56
N LEU A 15 -5.78 6.09 -1.71
CA LEU A 15 -5.57 5.14 -0.63
C LEU A 15 -4.15 5.33 -0.10
N LEU A 16 -4.03 5.74 1.16
CA LEU A 16 -2.77 5.70 1.90
C LEU A 16 -2.64 4.31 2.52
N VAL A 17 -1.54 3.63 2.22
CA VAL A 17 -1.23 2.29 2.71
C VAL A 17 0.05 2.37 3.51
N THR A 18 -0.04 2.36 4.83
CA THR A 18 1.14 2.25 5.70
C THR A 18 1.51 0.78 5.84
N ILE A 19 2.62 0.36 5.23
CA ILE A 19 3.21 -0.95 5.43
C ILE A 19 4.06 -0.88 6.70
N ILE A 20 3.62 -1.58 7.75
CA ILE A 20 4.26 -1.50 9.08
C ILE A 20 5.40 -2.52 9.15
N GLY A 21 5.09 -3.79 8.94
CA GLY A 21 6.04 -4.88 9.11
C GLY A 21 5.40 -6.23 8.86
N THR A 22 6.14 -7.29 9.09
CA THR A 22 5.63 -8.67 8.99
C THR A 22 5.78 -9.42 10.31
N ILE A 23 5.11 -10.56 10.44
CA ILE A 23 5.28 -11.51 11.55
C ILE A 23 5.43 -12.92 10.97
N GLY A 24 6.47 -13.64 11.38
CA GLY A 24 6.65 -15.06 11.08
C GLY A 24 7.04 -15.36 9.63
N VAL A 25 7.63 -14.41 8.91
CA VAL A 25 8.05 -14.59 7.50
C VAL A 25 9.55 -14.81 7.33
N THR A 26 10.27 -14.93 8.44
CA THR A 26 11.72 -15.19 8.46
C THR A 26 12.04 -16.60 8.94
N ASN A 27 13.15 -17.13 8.45
CA ASN A 27 13.78 -18.35 8.94
C ASN A 27 15.07 -18.07 9.75
N GLY A 28 15.30 -16.82 10.14
CA GLY A 28 16.47 -16.37 10.92
C GLY A 28 17.73 -16.16 10.08
N ARG A 29 17.63 -16.08 8.75
CA ARG A 29 18.77 -15.80 7.85
C ARG A 29 18.70 -14.37 7.31
N PRO A 30 19.86 -13.77 6.95
CA PRO A 30 19.88 -12.44 6.40
C PRO A 30 19.26 -12.41 4.99
N TYR A 31 18.20 -11.63 4.85
CA TYR A 31 17.57 -11.31 3.58
C TYR A 31 17.28 -9.81 3.47
N GLN A 32 17.02 -9.38 2.25
CA GLN A 32 16.51 -8.06 1.92
C GLN A 32 15.04 -8.18 1.53
N TYR A 33 14.14 -7.56 2.29
CA TYR A 33 12.71 -7.66 2.08
C TYR A 33 12.14 -6.42 1.38
N LYS A 34 11.13 -6.62 0.55
CA LYS A 34 10.28 -5.56 0.01
C LYS A 34 8.83 -6.03 -0.09
N VAL A 35 7.92 -5.06 -0.10
CA VAL A 35 6.49 -5.27 -0.33
C VAL A 35 6.06 -4.51 -1.58
N GLU A 36 5.35 -5.18 -2.47
CA GLU A 36 4.59 -4.56 -3.56
C GLU A 36 3.12 -4.50 -3.16
N ALA A 37 2.46 -3.37 -3.36
CA ALA A 37 1.05 -3.14 -3.06
C ALA A 37 0.33 -2.56 -4.28
N TRP A 38 -0.88 -3.06 -4.57
CA TRP A 38 -1.67 -2.55 -5.69
C TRP A 38 -3.17 -2.82 -5.53
N THR A 39 -3.96 -1.96 -6.16
CA THR A 39 -5.39 -2.17 -6.41
C THR A 39 -5.68 -2.49 -7.88
N ASN A 40 -4.75 -2.14 -8.78
CA ASN A 40 -4.74 -2.46 -10.21
C ASN A 40 -3.41 -3.16 -10.55
N GLU A 41 -3.46 -4.36 -11.11
CA GLU A 41 -2.24 -5.17 -11.37
C GLU A 41 -1.24 -4.50 -12.33
N ASN A 42 -1.69 -3.54 -13.14
CA ASN A 42 -0.82 -2.80 -14.06
C ASN A 42 -0.05 -1.66 -13.38
N GLU A 43 -0.41 -1.31 -12.14
CA GLU A 43 0.16 -0.18 -11.40
C GLU A 43 0.48 -0.60 -9.96
N LYS A 44 1.71 -1.10 -9.80
CA LYS A 44 2.22 -1.56 -8.51
C LYS A 44 3.10 -0.50 -7.86
N TYR A 45 2.96 -0.39 -6.55
CA TYR A 45 3.73 0.50 -5.70
C TYR A 45 4.60 -0.35 -4.78
N GLU A 46 5.85 0.02 -4.58
CA GLU A 46 6.78 -0.77 -3.76
C GLU A 46 7.35 0.06 -2.61
N THR A 47 7.57 -0.64 -1.50
CA THR A 47 8.36 -0.13 -0.37
C THR A 47 9.85 -0.15 -0.71
N LYS A 48 10.63 0.59 0.08
CA LYS A 48 12.08 0.45 0.16
C LYS A 48 12.45 -0.95 0.65
N VAL A 49 13.67 -1.33 0.30
CA VAL A 49 14.24 -2.61 0.70
C VAL A 49 14.76 -2.53 2.13
N VAL A 50 14.37 -3.49 2.96
CA VAL A 50 14.78 -3.61 4.37
C VAL A 50 15.65 -4.85 4.57
N PRO A 51 16.96 -4.71 4.87
CA PRO A 51 17.82 -5.83 5.22
C PRO A 51 17.62 -6.24 6.70
N THR A 52 17.33 -7.51 6.95
CA THR A 52 17.18 -8.04 8.32
C THR A 52 17.41 -9.55 8.37
N GLU A 53 17.69 -10.06 9.57
CA GLU A 53 17.66 -11.49 9.91
C GLU A 53 16.35 -11.90 10.61
N GLY A 54 15.60 -10.91 11.11
CA GLY A 54 14.30 -11.07 11.76
C GLY A 54 13.14 -10.79 10.80
N ASP A 55 11.95 -10.58 11.36
CA ASP A 55 10.85 -10.06 10.58
C ASP A 55 11.13 -8.58 10.19
N PRO A 56 10.92 -8.18 8.93
CA PRO A 56 11.13 -6.80 8.50
C PRO A 56 10.11 -5.82 9.09
N GLU A 57 10.61 -4.65 9.50
CA GLU A 57 9.85 -3.43 9.80
C GLU A 57 10.10 -2.42 8.67
N PHE A 58 9.03 -1.98 8.02
CA PHE A 58 9.08 -1.05 6.88
C PHE A 58 8.74 0.38 7.28
N ASP A 59 7.71 0.56 8.10
CA ASP A 59 7.15 1.86 8.51
C ASP A 59 7.05 2.88 7.36
N GLU A 60 6.53 2.44 6.21
CA GLU A 60 6.49 3.22 4.98
C GLU A 60 5.06 3.39 4.46
N GLU A 61 4.71 4.62 4.06
CA GLU A 61 3.43 4.94 3.45
C GLU A 61 3.53 4.90 1.92
N LEU A 62 2.70 4.09 1.28
CA LEU A 62 2.47 4.07 -0.16
C LEU A 62 1.16 4.82 -0.48
N GLN A 63 1.18 5.64 -1.54
CA GLN A 63 0.01 6.38 -1.99
C GLN A 63 -0.50 5.81 -3.30
N ILE A 64 -1.68 5.20 -3.28
CA ILE A 64 -2.28 4.55 -4.44
C ILE A 64 -3.51 5.35 -4.88
N PHE A 65 -3.45 5.93 -6.08
CA PHE A 65 -4.59 6.64 -6.67
C PHE A 65 -5.73 5.67 -6.98
N GLN A 66 -6.97 6.05 -6.67
CA GLN A 66 -8.15 5.25 -6.93
C GLN A 66 -8.94 5.84 -8.10
N ASP A 67 -9.30 5.01 -9.08
CA ASP A 67 -10.24 5.40 -10.12
C ASP A 67 -11.64 5.53 -9.52
N LYS A 68 -12.20 6.73 -9.58
CA LYS A 68 -13.54 7.04 -9.04
C LYS A 68 -14.67 6.35 -9.80
N ASN A 69 -14.47 6.07 -11.08
CA ASN A 69 -15.47 5.39 -11.90
C ASN A 69 -15.45 3.88 -11.65
N PHE A 70 -14.29 3.36 -11.24
CA PHE A 70 -14.06 1.93 -11.00
C PHE A 70 -13.31 1.73 -9.67
N PRO A 71 -13.95 2.05 -8.52
CA PRO A 71 -13.30 1.95 -7.23
C PRO A 71 -12.93 0.50 -6.96
N ALA A 72 -11.65 0.25 -6.68
CA ALA A 72 -11.20 -1.05 -6.27
C ALA A 72 -11.85 -1.45 -4.94
N GLN A 73 -12.07 -2.76 -4.76
CA GLN A 73 -12.66 -3.29 -3.53
C GLN A 73 -11.61 -3.87 -2.59
N SER A 74 -10.45 -4.22 -3.13
CA SER A 74 -9.39 -4.92 -2.41
C SER A 74 -8.03 -4.31 -2.72
N LEU A 75 -7.17 -4.33 -1.71
CA LEU A 75 -5.74 -4.17 -1.84
C LEU A 75 -5.09 -5.56 -1.89
N TYR A 76 -4.19 -5.73 -2.84
CA TYR A 76 -3.31 -6.88 -2.93
C TYR A 76 -1.91 -6.46 -2.51
N VAL A 77 -1.21 -7.34 -1.79
CA VAL A 77 0.16 -7.13 -1.33
C VAL A 77 0.98 -8.38 -1.57
N ASP A 78 2.15 -8.24 -2.19
CA ASP A 78 3.14 -9.31 -2.35
C ASP A 78 4.37 -9.00 -1.52
N VAL A 79 4.84 -9.97 -0.75
CA VAL A 79 6.10 -9.87 -0.01
C VAL A 79 7.19 -10.64 -0.75
N PHE A 80 8.35 -10.04 -0.88
CA PHE A 80 9.53 -10.64 -1.52
C PHE A 80 10.73 -10.59 -0.58
N LYS A 81 11.59 -11.60 -0.67
CA LYS A 81 12.90 -11.64 -0.01
C LYS A 81 13.99 -11.85 -1.05
N THR A 82 15.09 -11.13 -0.92
CA THR A 82 16.21 -11.16 -1.87
C THR A 82 17.50 -11.47 -1.13
N ASN A 83 18.36 -12.28 -1.75
CA ASN A 83 19.75 -12.49 -1.35
C ASN A 83 20.65 -12.54 -2.60
N SER A 84 21.91 -12.97 -2.44
CA SER A 84 22.86 -13.07 -3.55
C SER A 84 22.51 -14.10 -4.63
N ILE A 85 21.59 -15.04 -4.35
CA ILE A 85 21.17 -16.09 -5.26
C ILE A 85 19.98 -15.64 -6.11
N GLY A 86 19.12 -14.79 -5.56
CA GLY A 86 18.00 -14.21 -6.30
C GLY A 86 16.92 -13.60 -5.41
N THR A 87 15.81 -13.24 -6.03
CA THR A 87 14.58 -12.77 -5.39
C THR A 87 13.56 -13.89 -5.35
N TYR A 88 12.95 -14.08 -4.18
CA TYR A 88 11.99 -15.13 -3.88
C TYR A 88 10.68 -14.50 -3.43
N PHE A 89 9.57 -15.04 -3.92
CA PHE A 89 8.24 -14.69 -3.49
C PHE A 89 7.94 -15.36 -2.14
N VAL A 90 7.61 -14.57 -1.13
CA VAL A 90 7.29 -15.04 0.22
C VAL A 90 5.81 -15.42 0.29
N GLY A 91 4.92 -14.50 -0.08
CA GLY A 91 3.48 -14.73 -0.06
C GLY A 91 2.67 -13.50 -0.46
N ARG A 92 1.39 -13.74 -0.77
CA ARG A 92 0.41 -12.71 -1.14
C ARG A 92 -0.64 -12.57 -0.04
N GLY A 93 -0.88 -11.32 0.35
CA GLY A 93 -2.01 -10.93 1.18
C GLY A 93 -3.10 -10.24 0.34
N VAL A 94 -4.35 -10.36 0.78
CA VAL A 94 -5.48 -9.65 0.20
C VAL A 94 -6.34 -9.09 1.33
N THR A 95 -6.70 -7.81 1.25
CA THR A 95 -7.58 -7.17 2.24
C THR A 95 -8.55 -6.22 1.58
N LEU A 96 -9.74 -6.08 2.15
CA LEU A 96 -10.76 -5.16 1.65
C LEU A 96 -10.37 -3.71 1.95
N LEU A 97 -10.65 -2.81 1.01
CA LEU A 97 -10.45 -1.38 1.24
C LEU A 97 -11.43 -0.85 2.30
N PRO A 98 -11.04 0.17 3.09
CA PRO A 98 -11.95 0.87 3.99
C PRO A 98 -13.13 1.48 3.25
N THR A 99 -14.31 1.43 3.87
CA THR A 99 -15.51 2.12 3.37
C THR A 99 -15.69 3.51 3.96
N VAL A 100 -15.03 3.79 5.08
CA VAL A 100 -15.05 5.10 5.75
C VAL A 100 -13.81 5.88 5.34
N LYS A 101 -14.03 7.11 4.86
CA LYS A 101 -12.94 8.00 4.43
C LYS A 101 -12.30 8.73 5.62
N GLY A 102 -11.01 9.02 5.53
CA GLY A 102 -10.26 9.82 6.50
C GLY A 102 -9.99 9.14 7.84
N VAL A 103 -10.13 7.81 7.90
CA VAL A 103 -9.92 7.01 9.11
C VAL A 103 -8.91 5.91 8.82
N ASP A 104 -7.97 5.72 9.74
CA ASP A 104 -6.97 4.66 9.66
C ASP A 104 -7.56 3.30 10.10
N PHE A 105 -7.36 2.29 9.28
CA PHE A 105 -7.77 0.92 9.55
C PHE A 105 -6.57 -0.01 9.60
N TYR A 106 -6.16 -0.36 10.80
CA TYR A 106 -5.16 -1.41 11.02
C TYR A 106 -5.69 -2.77 10.57
N ARG A 107 -4.84 -3.54 9.89
CA ARG A 107 -5.08 -4.90 9.44
C ARG A 107 -3.83 -5.73 9.63
N GLU A 108 -4.05 -6.96 10.07
CA GLU A 108 -3.09 -8.05 9.97
C GLU A 108 -3.59 -8.97 8.86
N VAL A 109 -2.80 -9.11 7.80
CA VAL A 109 -3.19 -9.80 6.57
C VAL A 109 -2.36 -11.07 6.45
N GLU A 110 -3.03 -12.22 6.45
CA GLU A 110 -2.39 -13.51 6.26
C GLU A 110 -1.76 -13.61 4.86
N LEU A 111 -0.52 -14.09 4.81
CA LEU A 111 0.22 -14.27 3.57
C LEU A 111 0.08 -15.71 3.07
N SER A 112 -0.44 -15.84 1.85
CA SER A 112 -0.55 -17.11 1.14
C SER A 112 0.68 -17.30 0.24
N GLY A 113 1.55 -18.24 0.59
CA GLY A 113 2.83 -18.44 -0.09
C GLY A 113 3.34 -19.89 -0.07
N PRO A 114 4.33 -20.22 -0.91
CA PRO A 114 4.84 -21.58 -1.05
C PRO A 114 5.75 -22.04 0.10
N GLU A 115 6.44 -21.13 0.78
CA GLU A 115 7.51 -21.49 1.73
C GLU A 115 7.22 -21.10 3.19
N GLU A 116 6.52 -19.99 3.43
CA GLU A 116 6.38 -19.39 4.75
C GLU A 116 4.92 -18.90 4.96
N THR A 117 4.31 -19.30 6.07
CA THR A 117 3.02 -18.77 6.55
C THR A 117 3.32 -17.69 7.57
N GLY A 118 2.86 -16.47 7.31
CA GLY A 118 3.05 -15.33 8.20
C GLY A 118 2.02 -14.25 7.93
N PHE A 119 2.20 -13.10 8.56
CA PHE A 119 1.29 -11.97 8.43
C PHE A 119 2.03 -10.73 7.97
N LEU A 120 1.34 -9.89 7.20
CA LEU A 120 1.73 -8.50 6.95
C LEU A 120 0.84 -7.59 7.79
N GLN A 121 1.45 -6.69 8.55
CA GLN A 121 0.78 -5.66 9.31
C GLN A 121 0.75 -4.37 8.49
N LEU A 122 -0.43 -3.80 8.32
CA LEU A 122 -0.62 -2.56 7.57
C LEU A 122 -1.74 -1.69 8.13
N SER A 123 -1.73 -0.41 7.79
CA SER A 123 -2.85 0.51 8.00
C SER A 123 -3.35 1.05 6.68
N LEU A 124 -4.66 1.19 6.54
CA LEU A 124 -5.33 1.70 5.34
C LEU A 124 -6.11 2.97 5.67
N ASN A 125 -5.93 4.01 4.87
CA ASN A 125 -6.73 5.23 4.96
C ASN A 125 -7.19 5.67 3.57
N LEU A 126 -8.51 5.65 3.35
CA LEU A 126 -9.11 6.13 2.12
C LEU A 126 -9.36 7.64 2.25
N MET A 127 -8.66 8.45 1.48
CA MET A 127 -8.77 9.90 1.49
C MET A 127 -9.48 10.39 0.23
N GLU A 128 -10.26 11.46 0.37
CA GLU A 128 -10.85 12.20 -0.74
C GLU A 128 -10.42 13.66 -0.63
N PHE A 129 -9.96 14.23 -1.73
CA PHE A 129 -9.47 15.61 -1.79
C PHE A 129 -10.14 16.35 -2.94
N GLU A 130 -10.56 17.58 -2.67
CA GLU A 130 -11.03 18.49 -3.71
C GLU A 130 -9.83 19.13 -4.44
N ILE A 131 -9.82 19.05 -5.77
CA ILE A 131 -8.85 19.74 -6.61
C ILE A 131 -9.44 21.09 -7.00
N LEU A 132 -8.83 22.15 -6.47
CA LEU A 132 -9.20 23.53 -6.80
C LEU A 132 -8.43 24.02 -8.03
N GLY A 133 -9.14 24.22 -9.13
CA GLY A 133 -8.61 24.84 -10.34
C GLY A 133 -8.89 26.34 -10.39
N TYR A 134 -7.94 27.11 -10.91
CA TYR A 134 -8.14 28.52 -11.26
C TYR A 134 -8.17 28.67 -12.78
N VAL A 135 -9.34 29.02 -13.33
CA VAL A 135 -9.41 29.44 -14.74
C VAL A 135 -9.03 30.91 -14.80
N SER A 136 -7.90 31.22 -15.44
CA SER A 136 -7.59 32.61 -15.78
C SER A 136 -8.54 33.05 -16.90
N THR A 137 -9.42 34.00 -16.60
CA THR A 137 -10.19 34.73 -17.62
C THR A 137 -9.30 35.59 -18.49
#